data_AF-A0A9E0LS50-F1
#
_entry.id   AF-A0A9E0LS50-F1
#
_cell.length_a   1.000
_cell.length_b   1.000
_cell.length_c   1.000
_cell.angle_alpha   90.00
_cell.angle_beta   90.00
_cell.angle_gamma   90.00
#
_symmetry.space_group_name_H-M   'P 1'
#
loop_
_entity.id
_entity.type
_entity.pdbx_description
1 polymer ?
#
loop_
_entity_poly.entity_id
_entity_poly.type
_entity_poly.pdbx_seq_one_letter_code
_entity_poly.pdbx_strand_id
1 'polypeptide(L)'
;MKRIQTYPAAGITVTFDPNVCEHSGVCLKALPAVFDVRRRRWVAADAASPAEVAAAIDRCPSGALRYVLEPATESKPAVELPEPSDNDPNG
;
A
#
# COMPACT_ATOMS: atom_id res chain seq x y z
N MET A 1 -5.47 0.06 -17.05
CA MET A 1 -5.45 0.55 -15.66
C MET A 1 -4.42 -0.22 -14.85
N LYS A 2 -3.77 0.41 -13.88
CA LYS A 2 -2.79 -0.27 -13.01
C LYS A 2 -3.51 -0.99 -11.87
N ARG A 3 -2.97 -2.11 -11.39
CA ARG A 3 -3.56 -2.88 -10.28
C ARG A 3 -3.28 -2.21 -8.93
N ILE A 4 -4.25 -2.30 -8.02
CA ILE A 4 -4.09 -1.92 -6.62
C ILE A 4 -3.12 -2.89 -5.96
N GLN A 5 -2.17 -2.37 -5.18
CA GLN A 5 -1.15 -3.16 -4.48
C GLN A 5 -1.45 -3.20 -2.98
N THR A 6 -1.34 -4.37 -2.37
CA THR A 6 -1.62 -4.58 -0.94
C THR A 6 -0.38 -5.05 -0.20
N TYR A 7 -0.12 -4.45 0.95
CA TYR A 7 1.05 -4.67 1.80
C TYR A 7 0.58 -4.96 3.23
N PRO A 8 0.33 -6.24 3.56
CA PRO A 8 0.08 -6.64 4.94
C PRO A 8 1.36 -6.50 5.78
N ALA A 9 1.18 -6.08 7.02
CA ALA A 9 2.19 -5.97 8.08
C ALA A 9 1.53 -6.23 9.45
N ALA A 10 2.34 -6.38 10.50
CA ALA A 10 1.83 -6.66 11.83
C ALA A 10 0.94 -5.53 12.37
N GLY A 11 -0.38 -5.79 12.49
CA GLY A 11 -1.37 -4.84 13.01
C GLY A 11 -1.82 -3.74 12.03
N ILE A 12 -1.34 -3.77 10.78
CA ILE A 12 -1.77 -2.84 9.73
C ILE A 12 -1.65 -3.46 8.34
N THR A 13 -2.69 -3.28 7.52
CA THR A 13 -2.63 -3.59 6.09
C THR A 13 -2.68 -2.30 5.30
N VAL A 14 -1.67 -2.06 4.45
CA VAL A 14 -1.58 -0.87 3.60
C VAL A 14 -1.95 -1.21 2.17
N THR A 15 -2.79 -0.38 1.56
CA THR A 15 -3.21 -0.52 0.16
C THR A 15 -2.79 0.70 -0.64
N PHE A 16 -2.33 0.49 -1.87
CA PHE A 16 -1.88 1.55 -2.76
C PHE A 16 -2.59 1.46 -4.12
N ASP A 17 -3.27 2.54 -4.50
CA ASP A 17 -3.89 2.71 -5.79
C ASP A 17 -3.04 3.63 -6.71
N PRO A 18 -2.30 3.05 -7.66
CA PRO A 18 -1.50 3.83 -8.61
C PRO A 18 -2.33 4.61 -9.65
N ASN A 19 -3.64 4.39 -9.76
CA ASN A 19 -4.49 5.13 -10.71
C ASN A 19 -4.87 6.52 -10.18
N VAL A 20 -4.85 6.71 -8.85
CA VAL A 20 -5.19 7.98 -8.18
C VAL A 20 -3.93 8.69 -7.66
N CYS A 21 -2.77 8.03 -7.70
CA CYS A 21 -1.52 8.62 -7.22
C CYS A 21 -1.02 9.75 -8.15
N GLU A 22 -0.96 10.97 -7.61
CA GLU A 22 -0.40 12.13 -8.31
C GLU A 22 1.14 12.21 -8.24
N HIS A 23 1.80 11.25 -7.58
CA HIS A 23 3.26 11.23 -7.39
C HIS A 23 3.82 12.50 -6.70
N SER A 24 3.04 13.09 -5.79
CA SER A 24 3.44 14.29 -5.02
C SER A 24 4.69 14.12 -4.15
N GLY A 25 5.09 12.87 -3.87
CA GLY A 25 6.25 12.54 -3.04
C GLY A 25 6.07 12.83 -1.55
N VAL A 26 4.88 13.23 -1.11
CA VAL A 26 4.58 13.54 0.30
C VAL A 26 4.70 12.29 1.17
N CYS A 27 4.23 11.13 0.70
CA CYS A 27 4.36 9.85 1.42
C CYS A 27 5.83 9.47 1.67
N LEU A 28 6.71 9.68 0.67
CA LEU A 28 8.15 9.43 0.79
C LEU A 28 8.82 10.36 1.81
N LYS A 29 8.40 11.63 1.85
CA LYS A 29 8.92 12.62 2.81
C LYS A 29 8.37 12.41 4.23
N ALA A 30 7.12 11.94 4.33
CA ALA A 30 6.46 11.72 5.61
C ALA A 30 7.08 10.54 6.36
N LEU A 31 7.40 9.44 5.65
CA LEU A 31 7.94 8.24 6.29
C LEU A 31 8.86 7.43 5.35
N PRO A 32 10.10 7.89 5.11
CA PRO A 32 11.04 7.26 4.18
C PRO A 32 11.53 5.87 4.62
N ALA A 33 11.38 5.54 5.91
CA ALA A 33 11.66 4.19 6.41
C ALA A 33 10.69 3.15 5.80
N VAL A 34 9.44 3.56 5.58
CA VAL A 34 8.33 2.72 5.09
C VAL A 34 8.14 2.86 3.59
N PHE A 35 8.12 4.09 3.06
CA PHE A 35 7.91 4.36 1.65
C PHE A 35 9.25 4.68 0.96
N ASP A 36 9.75 3.75 0.14
CA ASP A 36 11.01 3.89 -0.56
C ASP A 36 10.95 3.28 -1.98
N VAL A 37 10.77 4.14 -2.99
CA VAL A 37 10.71 3.75 -4.40
C VAL A 37 11.99 3.10 -4.94
N ARG A 38 13.11 3.20 -4.21
CA ARG A 38 14.38 2.57 -4.61
C ARG A 38 14.43 1.08 -4.23
N ARG A 39 13.52 0.62 -3.36
CA ARG A 39 13.44 -0.78 -2.94
C ARG A 39 12.54 -1.56 -3.88
N ARG A 40 12.86 -2.86 -4.04
CA ARG A 40 12.00 -3.79 -4.79
C ARG A 40 10.59 -3.88 -4.21
N ARG A 41 10.47 -3.87 -2.88
CA ARG A 41 9.20 -3.68 -2.16
C ARG A 41 9.21 -2.28 -1.58
N TRP A 42 8.57 -1.35 -2.30
CA TRP A 42 8.65 0.08 -1.97
C TRP A 42 7.81 0.47 -0.75
N VAL A 43 6.87 -0.36 -0.33
CA VAL A 43 6.12 -0.20 0.93
C VAL A 43 6.57 -1.27 1.92
N ALA A 44 7.26 -0.83 2.97
CA ALA A 44 7.69 -1.64 4.10
C ALA A 44 6.89 -1.22 5.35
N ALA A 45 5.61 -1.57 5.40
CA ALA A 45 4.72 -1.22 6.53
C ALA A 45 5.18 -1.80 7.88
N ASP A 46 6.06 -2.80 7.86
CA ASP A 46 6.71 -3.39 9.04
C ASP A 46 7.91 -2.58 9.56
N ALA A 47 8.37 -1.57 8.80
CA ALA A 47 9.56 -0.78 9.15
C ALA A 47 9.27 0.35 10.17
N ALA A 48 8.00 0.59 10.50
CA ALA A 48 7.58 1.59 11.48
C ALA A 48 6.31 1.12 12.21
N SER A 49 5.91 1.86 13.24
CA SER A 49 4.70 1.53 14.00
C SER A 49 3.45 1.74 13.12
N PRO A 50 2.39 0.93 13.28
CA PRO A 50 1.16 1.08 12.50
C PRO A 50 0.54 2.48 12.61
N ALA A 51 0.69 3.14 13.77
CA ALA A 51 0.27 4.52 13.97
C ALA A 51 1.06 5.53 13.12
N GLU A 52 2.38 5.33 12.96
CA GLU A 52 3.23 6.20 12.13
C GLU A 52 2.92 6.01 10.65
N VAL A 53 2.72 4.75 10.24
CA VAL A 53 2.30 4.40 8.88
C VAL A 53 0.96 5.05 8.54
N ALA A 54 -0.03 4.93 9.44
CA ALA A 54 -1.33 5.58 9.30
C ALA A 54 -1.20 7.10 9.12
N ALA A 55 -0.47 7.77 10.04
CA ALA A 55 -0.25 9.21 9.97
C ALA A 55 0.46 9.67 8.68
N ALA A 56 1.36 8.84 8.14
CA ALA A 56 2.02 9.13 6.87
C ALA A 56 1.08 8.97 5.67
N ILE A 57 0.15 8.01 5.73
CA ILE A 57 -0.88 7.79 4.71
C ILE A 57 -1.93 8.90 4.75
N ASP A 58 -2.33 9.37 5.92
CA ASP A 58 -3.27 10.50 6.10
C ASP A 58 -2.75 11.82 5.50
N ARG A 59 -1.43 11.95 5.32
CA ARG A 59 -0.81 13.09 4.61
C ARG A 59 -0.90 12.99 3.09
N CYS A 60 -1.42 11.89 2.54
CA CYS A 60 -1.56 11.72 1.09
C CYS A 60 -2.71 12.58 0.56
N PRO A 61 -2.45 13.67 -0.19
CA PRO A 61 -3.51 14.57 -0.66
C PRO A 61 -4.43 13.91 -1.69
N SER A 62 -3.90 12.93 -2.44
CA SER A 62 -4.64 12.24 -3.49
C SER A 62 -5.43 11.02 -2.97
N GLY A 63 -5.26 10.63 -1.71
CA GLY A 63 -5.92 9.43 -1.15
C GLY A 63 -5.52 8.10 -1.83
N ALA A 64 -4.38 8.09 -2.53
CA ALA A 64 -3.89 6.91 -3.24
C ALA A 64 -3.40 5.81 -2.31
N LEU A 65 -2.98 6.18 -1.09
CA LEU A 65 -2.64 5.22 -0.04
C LEU A 65 -3.82 5.12 0.93
N ARG A 66 -4.12 3.88 1.36
CA ARG A 66 -5.11 3.58 2.40
C ARG A 66 -4.52 2.56 3.37
N TYR A 67 -5.10 2.51 4.56
CA TYR A 67 -4.73 1.51 5.55
C TYR A 67 -5.95 0.95 6.26
N VAL A 68 -5.78 -0.25 6.81
CA VAL A 68 -6.69 -0.90 7.73
C VAL A 68 -5.87 -1.29 8.95
N LEU A 69 -6.21 -0.75 10.11
CA LEU A 69 -5.65 -1.19 11.39
C LEU A 69 -6.37 -2.46 11.79
N GLU A 70 -5.62 -3.53 12.02
CA GLU A 70 -6.21 -4.77 12.49
C GLU A 70 -6.21 -4.76 14.02
N PRO A 71 -7.38 -4.78 14.70
CA PRO A 71 -7.42 -5.09 16.11
C PRO A 71 -6.89 -6.52 16.32
N ALA A 72 -6.31 -6.81 17.48
CA ALA A 72 -5.61 -8.07 17.77
C ALA A 72 -6.46 -9.36 17.72
N THR A 73 -7.67 -9.33 17.18
CA THR A 73 -8.54 -10.48 16.98
C THR A 73 -9.36 -10.27 15.71
N GLU A 74 -9.47 -11.35 14.93
CA GLU A 74 -10.19 -11.51 13.68
C GLU A 74 -9.41 -11.26 12.39
N SER A 75 -8.55 -12.25 12.13
CA SER A 75 -8.37 -12.86 10.82
C SER A 75 -9.59 -12.71 9.90
N LYS A 76 -9.44 -11.93 8.83
CA LYS A 76 -10.08 -12.25 7.55
C LYS A 76 -8.99 -12.39 6.49
N PRO A 77 -8.86 -13.58 5.86
CA PRO A 77 -7.77 -13.85 4.96
C PRO A 77 -7.94 -13.04 3.67
N ALA A 78 -6.81 -12.70 3.08
CA ALA A 78 -6.57 -12.45 1.66
C ALA A 78 -7.80 -11.94 0.87
N VAL A 79 -7.79 -10.65 0.52
CA VAL A 79 -8.48 -10.23 -0.71
C VAL A 79 -7.86 -11.07 -1.82
N GLU A 80 -8.60 -12.11 -2.21
CA GLU A 80 -8.37 -12.95 -3.37
C GLU A 80 -8.12 -12.01 -4.54
N LEU A 81 -6.87 -12.00 -5.01
CA LEU A 81 -6.56 -11.47 -6.33
C LEU A 81 -7.07 -12.54 -7.30
N PRO A 82 -8.20 -12.39 -8.00
CA PRO A 82 -8.39 -13.16 -9.20
C PRO A 82 -7.23 -12.75 -10.12
N GLU A 83 -6.32 -13.69 -10.36
CA GLU A 83 -5.27 -13.51 -11.35
C GLU A 83 -5.96 -13.22 -12.69
N PRO A 84 -5.81 -12.03 -13.30
CA PRO A 84 -6.14 -11.94 -14.70
C PRO A 84 -5.02 -12.70 -15.42
N SER A 85 -5.35 -13.93 -15.78
CA SER A 85 -4.70 -14.73 -16.80
C SER A 85 -4.19 -13.81 -17.90
N ASP A 86 -2.87 -13.70 -17.98
CA ASP A 86 -2.15 -12.98 -19.02
C ASP A 86 -2.32 -13.81 -20.30
N ASN A 87 -3.34 -13.49 -21.09
CA ASN A 87 -3.44 -14.00 -22.45
C ASN A 87 -4.07 -12.94 -23.35
N ASP A 88 -3.27 -11.92 -23.68
CA ASP A 88 -3.51 -11.01 -24.80
C ASP A 88 -2.35 -11.19 -25.80
N PRO A 89 -2.51 -12.02 -26.84
CA PRO A 89 -1.68 -11.91 -28.02
C PRO A 89 -2.44 -11.01 -29.00
N ASN A 90 -2.35 -9.69 -28.84
CA ASN A 90 -2.71 -8.78 -29.92
C ASN A 90 -1.73 -8.99 -31.09
N GLY A 91 -2.25 -9.60 -32.16
CA GLY A 91 -1.73 -9.60 -33.51
C GLY A 91 -2.84 -9.15 -34.46
#